data_AF-A0A329CWS2-F1
#
_entry.id   AF-A0A329CWS2-F1
#
_cell.length_a   1.000
_cell.length_b   1.000
_cell.length_c   1.000
_cell.angle_alpha   90.00
_cell.angle_beta   90.00
_cell.angle_gamma   90.00
#
_symmetry.space_group_name_H-M   'P 1'
#
loop_
_entity.id
_entity.type
_entity.pdbx_description
1 polymer ?
#
loop_
_entity_poly.entity_id
_entity_poly.type
_entity_poly.pdbx_seq_one_letter_code
_entity_poly.pdbx_strand_id
1 'polypeptide(L)' 'MANLWVRGIDGTLFDTLVREAEANGRSVEDEHRLILEKALQKVYNRQFIRALMSMPNVGEDSDFERVNDRREAPVVFD' A
#
# COMPACT_ATOMS: atom_id res chain seq x y z
N MET A 1 -25.46 -3.55 8.44
CA MET A 1 -25.03 -4.19 7.19
C MET A 1 -25.15 -3.17 6.07
N ALA A 2 -24.13 -3.00 5.25
CA ALA A 2 -24.16 -2.10 4.11
C ALA A 2 -24.05 -2.94 2.84
N ASN A 3 -24.90 -2.67 1.86
CA ASN A 3 -24.89 -3.37 0.57
C ASN A 3 -24.33 -2.41 -0.49
N LEU A 4 -23.35 -2.88 -1.26
CA LEU A 4 -22.75 -2.14 -2.36
C LEU A 4 -23.18 -2.80 -3.67
N TRP A 5 -23.71 -2.01 -4.60
CA TRP A 5 -24.04 -2.45 -5.95
C TRP A 5 -23.22 -1.64 -6.94
N VAL A 6 -22.39 -2.34 -7.72
CA VAL A 6 -21.55 -1.73 -8.75
C VAL A 6 -22.22 -1.97 -10.11
N ARG A 7 -22.42 -0.90 -10.88
CA ARG A 7 -23.03 -0.95 -12.22
C ARG A 7 -22.04 -0.45 -13.26
N GLY A 8 -22.22 -0.87 -14.51
CA GLY A 8 -21.39 -0.43 -15.63
C GLY A 8 -19.98 -1.00 -15.61
N ILE A 9 -19.83 -2.24 -15.13
CA ILE A 9 -18.55 -2.95 -15.15
C ILE A 9 -18.31 -3.50 -16.56
N ASP A 10 -17.09 -3.31 -17.05
CA ASP A 10 -16.64 -3.95 -18.29
C ASP A 10 -16.59 -5.48 -18.14
N GLY A 11 -17.08 -6.20 -19.15
CA GLY A 11 -17.17 -7.67 -19.10
C GLY A 11 -15.81 -8.34 -18.86
N THR A 12 -14.72 -7.79 -19.41
CA THR A 12 -13.38 -8.35 -19.22
C THR A 12 -12.87 -8.19 -17.80
N LEU A 13 -13.29 -7.12 -17.11
CA LEU A 13 -12.97 -6.90 -15.70
C LEU A 13 -13.73 -7.89 -14.82
N PHE A 14 -15.00 -8.15 -15.13
CA PHE A 14 -15.78 -9.16 -14.43
C PHE A 14 -15.18 -10.56 -14.61
N ASP A 15 -14.83 -10.95 -15.84
CA ASP A 15 -14.20 -12.26 -16.12
C ASP A 15 -12.87 -12.43 -15.39
N THR A 16 -12.08 -11.36 -15.29
CA THR A 16 -10.84 -11.36 -14.52
C THR A 16 -11.10 -11.58 -13.03
N LEU A 17 -12.11 -10.93 -12.46
CA LEU A 17 -12.50 -11.12 -11.06
C LEU A 17 -12.99 -12.55 -10.80
N VAL A 18 -13.76 -13.14 -11.71
CA VAL A 18 -14.19 -14.54 -11.59
C VAL A 18 -12.99 -15.47 -11.57
N ARG A 19 -12.05 -15.31 -12.50
CA ARG A 19 -10.83 -16.13 -12.56
C ARG A 19 -10.00 -16.02 -11.28
N GLU A 20 -9.86 -14.83 -10.71
CA GLU A 20 -9.16 -14.65 -9.43
C GLU A 20 -9.90 -15.32 -8.27
N ALA A 21 -11.22 -15.20 -8.22
CA ALA A 21 -12.04 -15.87 -7.21
C ALA A 21 -11.90 -17.40 -7.27
N GLU A 22 -11.94 -17.98 -8.48
CA GLU A 22 -11.73 -19.42 -8.70
C GLU A 22 -10.33 -19.85 -8.27
N ALA A 23 -9.30 -19.10 -8.66
CA ALA A 23 -7.91 -19.39 -8.29
C ALA A 23 -7.69 -19.38 -6.77
N ASN A 24 -8.41 -18.50 -6.06
CA ASN A 24 -8.36 -18.39 -4.60
C ASN A 24 -9.36 -19.30 -3.87
N GLY A 25 -10.19 -20.06 -4.60
CA GLY A 25 -11.22 -20.93 -4.04
C GLY A 25 -12.33 -20.18 -3.30
N ARG A 26 -12.67 -18.97 -3.76
CA ARG A 26 -13.62 -18.05 -3.13
C ARG A 26 -14.79 -17.73 -4.04
N SER A 27 -15.87 -17.21 -3.46
CA SER A 27 -16.93 -16.60 -4.27
C SER A 27 -16.46 -15.27 -4.86
N VAL A 28 -17.04 -14.88 -5.99
CA VAL A 28 -16.75 -13.60 -6.66
C VAL A 28 -17.03 -12.41 -5.72
N GLU A 29 -18.07 -12.51 -4.89
CA GLU A 29 -18.41 -11.47 -3.92
C GLU A 29 -17.36 -11.39 -2.80
N ASP A 30 -16.87 -12.53 -2.31
CA ASP A 30 -15.84 -12.57 -1.27
C ASP A 30 -14.50 -12.04 -1.77
N GLU A 31 -14.12 -12.39 -3.00
CA GLU A 31 -12.90 -11.85 -3.64
C GLU A 31 -13.02 -10.34 -3.84
N HIS A 32 -14.16 -9.87 -4.35
CA HIS A 32 -14.43 -8.44 -4.48
C HIS A 32 -14.35 -7.71 -3.13
N ARG A 33 -14.93 -8.29 -2.07
CA ARG A 33 -14.86 -7.72 -0.71
C ARG A 33 -13.42 -7.64 -0.24
N LEU A 34 -12.62 -8.69 -0.45
CA LEU A 34 -11.21 -8.71 -0.09
C LEU A 34 -10.40 -7.64 -0.84
N ILE A 35 -10.62 -7.49 -2.14
CA ILE A 35 -9.95 -6.47 -2.97
C ILE A 35 -10.31 -5.07 -2.44
N LEU A 36 -11.60 -4.84 -2.16
CA LEU A 36 -12.08 -3.57 -1.61
C LEU A 36 -11.48 -3.31 -0.22
N GLU A 37 -11.44 -4.32 0.65
CA GLU A 37 -10.80 -4.24 1.96
C GLU A 37 -9.33 -3.90 1.82
N LYS A 38 -8.56 -4.62 0.99
CA LYS A 38 -7.12 -4.33 0.76
C LYS A 38 -6.89 -2.93 0.18
N ALA A 39 -7.72 -2.51 -0.76
CA ALA A 39 -7.62 -1.19 -1.39
C ALA A 39 -7.90 -0.06 -0.40
N LEU A 40 -8.91 -0.23 0.45
CA LEU A 40 -9.30 0.75 1.48
C LEU A 40 -8.46 0.63 2.76
N GLN A 41 -7.87 -0.53 3.02
CA GLN A 41 -6.84 -0.78 4.04
C GLN A 41 -5.45 -0.34 3.58
N LYS A 42 -5.30 0.43 2.50
CA LYS A 42 -4.19 1.38 2.40
C LYS A 42 -4.37 2.43 3.50
N VAL A 43 -4.02 2.00 4.71
CA VAL A 43 -3.92 2.77 5.92
C VAL A 43 -3.06 3.97 5.55
N TYR A 44 -3.65 5.17 5.56
CA TYR A 44 -2.92 6.41 5.86
C TYR A 44 -1.81 6.01 6.80
N ASN A 45 -0.54 6.12 6.41
CA ASN A 45 0.58 5.42 7.05
C ASN A 45 0.81 5.97 8.48
N ARG A 46 -0.16 5.75 9.35
CA ARG A 46 -0.30 6.27 10.71
C ARG A 46 0.80 5.66 11.55
N GLN A 47 1.26 4.46 11.21
CA GLN A 47 2.43 3.85 11.83
C GLN A 47 3.69 4.64 11.50
N PHE A 48 3.93 5.00 10.23
CA PHE A 48 5.08 5.81 9.85
C PHE A 48 5.02 7.24 10.43
N ILE A 49 3.86 7.91 10.32
CA ILE A 49 3.66 9.25 10.90
C ILE A 49 3.78 9.20 12.43
N ARG A 50 3.21 8.19 13.10
CA ARG A 50 3.34 8.02 14.56
C ARG A 50 4.79 7.71 14.96
N ALA A 51 5.52 6.95 14.15
CA ALA A 51 6.95 6.71 14.37
C ALA A 51 7.72 8.02 14.28
N LEU A 52 7.51 8.83 13.23
CA LEU A 52 8.10 10.17 13.10
C LEU A 52 7.73 11.09 14.27
N MET A 53 6.46 11.12 14.69
CA MET A 53 6.01 11.92 15.84
C MET A 53 6.53 11.43 17.19
N SER A 54 6.94 10.16 17.28
CA SER A 54 7.58 9.60 18.48
C SER A 54 9.09 9.82 18.53
N MET A 55 9.71 10.25 17.42
CA MET A 55 11.13 10.57 17.40
C MET A 55 11.36 11.77 18.33
N PRO A 56 12.29 11.67 19.28
CA PRO A 56 12.64 12.80 20.13
C PRO A 56 13.23 13.90 19.25
N ASN A 57 13.02 15.16 19.63
CA ASN A 57 13.63 16.30 18.94
C ASN A 57 15.13 16.34 19.27
N VAL A 58 15.94 15.62 18.50
CA VAL A 58 17.39 15.47 18.68
C VAL A 58 18.11 15.58 17.34
N GLY A 59 19.35 16.07 17.37
CA GLY A 59 20.14 16.35 16.18
C GLY A 59 20.00 17.81 15.73
N GLU A 60 20.99 18.29 15.00
CA GLU A 60 20.95 19.56 14.28
C GLU A 60 20.77 19.30 12.79
N ASP A 61 20.18 20.24 12.03
CA ASP A 61 20.04 20.10 10.57
C ASP A 61 21.40 19.85 9.88
N SER A 62 22.49 20.31 10.51
CA SER A 62 23.88 20.07 10.10
C SER A 62 24.27 18.60 10.07
N ASP A 63 23.63 17.73 10.87
CA ASP A 63 23.88 16.28 10.89
C ASP A 63 23.43 15.61 9.57
N PHE A 64 22.51 16.24 8.83
CA PHE A 64 21.99 15.77 7.54
C PHE A 64 22.53 16.55 6.35
N GLU A 65 23.51 17.44 6.56
CA GLU A 65 24.12 18.17 5.45
C GLU A 65 24.70 17.20 4.43
N ARG A 66 24.21 17.31 3.20
CA ARG A 66 24.70 16.49 2.10
C ARG A 66 26.12 16.93 1.75
N VAL A 67 27.09 16.19 2.26
CA VAL A 67 28.47 16.31 1.80
C VAL A 67 28.52 15.72 0.39
N ASN A 68 28.64 16.58 -0.63
CA ASN A 68 28.99 16.16 -2.00
C ASN A 68 30.46 15.73 -2.02
N ASP A 69 30.77 14.64 -1.35
CA ASP A 69 32.04 13.97 -1.53
C ASP A 69 32.02 13.28 -2.89
N ARG A 70 33.10 13.37 -3.66
CA ARG A 70 33.23 12.76 -4.99
C ARG A 70 33.31 11.23 -4.96
N ARG A 71 33.07 10.63 -3.79
CA ARG A 71 33.13 9.19 -3.55
C ARG A 71 31.77 8.59 -3.89
N GLU A 72 31.77 7.64 -4.82
CA GLU A 72 30.62 6.78 -5.05
C GLU A 72 30.20 6.15 -3.72
N ALA A 73 28.93 6.36 -3.34
CA ALA A 73 28.40 5.75 -2.13
C ALA A 73 28.42 4.23 -2.30
N PRO A 74 28.85 3.46 -1.28
CA PRO A 74 28.77 2.01 -1.34
C PRO A 74 27.32 1.59 -1.58
N VAL A 75 27.11 0.59 -2.43
CA VAL A 75 25.79 -0.01 -2.64
C VAL A 75 25.38 -0.68 -1.32
N VAL A 76 24.39 -0.12 -0.63
CA VAL A 76 23.93 -0.58 0.71
C VAL A 76 22.78 -1.59 0.60
N PHE A 77 22.21 -1.75 -0.58
CA PHE A 77 21.10 -2.66 -0.83
C PHE A 77 21.47 -3.59 -1.99
N ASP A 78 21.54 -4.89 -1.70
CA ASP A 78 21.64 -5.98 -2.68
C ASP A 78 20.27 -6.31 -3.30
#